data_AF-A0A7J8TPZ9-F1
#
_entry.id   AF-A0A7J8TPZ9-F1
#
_cell.length_a   1.000
_cell.length_b   1.000
_cell.length_c   1.000
_cell.angle_alpha   90.00
_cell.angle_beta   90.00
_cell.angle_gamma   90.00
#
_symmetry.space_group_name_H-M   'P 1'
#
loop_
_entity.id
_entity.type
_entity.pdbx_description
1 polymer ?
#
loop_
_entity_poly.entity_id
_entity_poly.type
_entity_poly.pdbx_seq_one_letter_code
_entity_poly.pdbx_strand_id
1 'polypeptide(L)'
;MRRRPVTLGPLEAMEKGSPKNQQTRLCFLASLSAFFWILLLYFHFVVLGSSPTVEESITLQPVNLESPLVNVESVPSPVTDARVEKEKPAPVKPVQDTAGEKVVPYPFMRALRTVENKSDPCGGRYIYVHKLPPRFNEDMLKECRSLSLWTNMCKFTSNKGLGPPLENVEGVFENTGWYATNQFAVDVIFSNRMKQYECLTNDSSIAAAIFVPFYAGFDIARYLWGYNISRRDAASLDLVDWLMKRPEWGIMGGKDHFLVAGRITWDFRRLSDEESDWGNKLLFLPAARNMSMLVVESSPWNANDFGIPYPTYFHPAKDEEVFIWQDRMRKLERKWLFSFAGAPRPGNPKSIRGQIIDQCRNSKVCKLLECDFGESKCHSPSSIMQMFQSSLFCLQPQGDSYTRRSAFDSMLAGCIPVFFHPGSAYTQYTWHLPKNFTTYSVFIPEDDIRKRNVSIEERLSQISPEQVKIMRETVINLIPRLIYADPRSKLETLRDAFDVAVQAVIDKVTRLRRNIIQGRTEYDNFVEENSWKYDLLDEGQREVGAHEWDPFFSKPKDEQRDQSAEAAKNSWKNEQREQ
;
A
#
# COMPACT_ATOMS: atom_id res chain seq x y z
N MET A 1 59.89 38.77 -38.19
CA MET A 1 59.66 37.45 -38.82
C MET A 1 58.16 37.17 -38.84
N ARG A 2 57.63 36.88 -40.04
CA ARG A 2 56.30 36.35 -40.43
C ARG A 2 55.05 36.71 -39.60
N ARG A 3 54.28 37.67 -40.15
CA ARG A 3 52.81 37.73 -40.04
C ARG A 3 52.18 36.70 -41.00
N ARG A 4 51.11 36.01 -40.56
CA ARG A 4 50.08 35.37 -41.39
C ARG A 4 48.71 35.46 -40.68
N PRO A 5 47.59 35.45 -41.42
CA PRO A 5 46.45 36.30 -41.13
C PRO A 5 45.16 35.56 -40.74
N VAL A 6 44.21 36.37 -40.28
CA VAL A 6 42.81 36.11 -39.95
C VAL A 6 42.03 35.53 -41.14
N THR A 7 41.27 34.46 -40.91
CA THR A 7 40.31 33.87 -41.85
C THR A 7 38.92 34.47 -41.65
N LEU A 8 38.40 35.12 -42.69
CA LEU A 8 36.99 35.51 -42.85
C LEU A 8 36.15 34.28 -43.22
N GLY A 9 34.95 34.16 -42.64
CA GLY A 9 33.94 33.17 -43.03
C GLY A 9 33.25 33.52 -44.35
N PRO A 10 32.64 32.55 -45.06
CA PRO A 10 31.95 32.79 -46.32
C PRO A 10 30.48 33.20 -46.11
N LEU A 11 30.08 34.23 -46.86
CA LEU A 11 28.69 34.58 -47.17
C LEU A 11 28.11 33.54 -48.13
N GLU A 12 27.03 32.87 -47.75
CA GLU A 12 26.20 32.06 -48.67
C GLU A 12 25.05 32.89 -49.25
N ALA A 13 24.88 32.74 -50.56
CA ALA A 13 23.97 33.47 -51.41
C ALA A 13 22.52 32.94 -51.33
N MET A 14 21.55 33.86 -51.34
CA MET A 14 20.13 33.55 -51.47
C MET A 14 19.79 33.06 -52.89
N GLU A 15 19.41 31.79 -53.00
CA GLU A 15 18.93 31.17 -54.23
C GLU A 15 17.42 31.45 -54.45
N LYS A 16 17.05 32.03 -55.60
CA LYS A 16 15.67 32.29 -56.01
C LYS A 16 14.99 31.00 -56.49
N GLY A 17 14.09 30.44 -55.67
CA GLY A 17 13.27 29.27 -56.02
C GLY A 17 12.05 29.60 -56.90
N SER A 18 11.89 28.83 -57.98
CA SER A 18 10.81 28.92 -58.98
C SER A 18 9.39 28.61 -58.43
N PRO A 19 8.30 29.12 -59.06
CA PRO A 19 6.94 29.09 -58.49
C PRO A 19 6.17 27.77 -58.67
N LYS A 20 6.80 26.71 -59.21
CA LYS A 20 6.11 25.45 -59.53
C LYS A 20 5.79 24.55 -58.32
N ASN A 21 6.33 24.85 -57.13
CA ASN A 21 6.25 23.97 -55.95
C ASN A 21 5.11 24.34 -54.96
N GLN A 22 4.41 25.46 -55.18
CA GLN A 22 3.31 25.89 -54.30
C GLN A 22 1.99 25.15 -54.61
N GLN A 23 1.67 24.93 -55.89
CA GLN A 23 0.44 24.22 -56.28
C GLN A 23 0.43 22.77 -55.78
N THR A 24 1.57 22.07 -55.84
CA THR A 24 1.68 20.68 -55.37
C THR A 24 1.48 20.56 -53.86
N ARG A 25 1.97 21.53 -53.08
CA ARG A 25 1.78 21.59 -51.62
C ARG A 25 0.33 21.91 -51.24
N LEU A 26 -0.32 22.81 -51.97
CA LEU A 26 -1.75 23.11 -51.80
C LEU A 26 -2.63 21.90 -52.12
N CYS A 27 -2.34 21.16 -53.20
CA CYS A 27 -3.05 19.91 -53.52
C CYS A 27 -2.84 18.83 -52.45
N PHE A 28 -1.63 18.73 -51.88
CA PHE A 28 -1.34 17.76 -50.82
C PHE A 28 -2.07 18.09 -49.53
N LEU A 29 -2.12 19.38 -49.14
CA LEU A 29 -2.86 19.85 -47.97
C LEU A 29 -4.38 19.67 -48.15
N ALA A 30 -4.92 19.95 -49.35
CA ALA A 30 -6.32 19.72 -49.65
C ALA A 30 -6.68 18.22 -49.58
N SER A 31 -5.77 17.34 -50.05
CA SER A 31 -5.97 15.88 -49.99
C SER A 31 -5.93 15.34 -48.56
N LEU A 32 -5.02 15.84 -47.72
CA LEU A 32 -4.95 15.51 -46.29
C LEU A 32 -6.21 15.96 -45.53
N SER A 33 -6.68 17.17 -45.83
CA SER A 33 -7.93 17.69 -45.25
C SER A 33 -9.14 16.87 -45.67
N ALA A 34 -9.24 16.48 -46.94
CA ALA A 34 -10.33 15.64 -47.42
C ALA A 34 -10.31 14.25 -46.75
N PHE A 35 -9.14 13.64 -46.61
CA PHE A 35 -8.99 12.35 -45.95
C PHE A 35 -9.40 12.40 -44.46
N PHE A 36 -9.05 13.48 -43.76
CA PHE A 36 -9.47 13.70 -42.37
C PHE A 36 -10.99 13.80 -42.23
N TRP A 37 -11.66 14.54 -43.10
CA TRP A 37 -13.13 14.66 -43.08
C TRP A 37 -13.84 13.35 -43.45
N ILE A 38 -13.29 12.57 -44.37
CA ILE A 38 -13.82 11.24 -44.71
C ILE A 38 -13.75 10.31 -43.50
N LEU A 39 -12.64 10.31 -42.76
CA LEU A 39 -12.49 9.53 -41.53
C LEU A 39 -13.49 9.94 -40.44
N LEU A 40 -13.68 11.25 -40.25
CA LEU A 40 -14.67 11.77 -39.28
C LEU A 40 -16.10 11.36 -39.65
N LEU A 41 -16.47 11.48 -40.92
CA LEU A 41 -17.79 11.09 -41.40
C LEU A 41 -17.99 9.58 -41.32
N TYR A 42 -16.97 8.78 -41.66
CA TYR A 42 -17.02 7.32 -41.48
C TYR A 42 -17.25 6.94 -40.02
N PHE A 43 -16.51 7.57 -39.09
CA PHE A 43 -16.69 7.30 -37.66
C PHE A 43 -18.10 7.71 -37.18
N HIS A 44 -18.61 8.86 -37.62
CA HIS A 44 -19.92 9.34 -37.19
C HIS A 44 -21.08 8.52 -37.77
N PHE A 45 -21.01 8.11 -39.04
CA PHE A 45 -22.13 7.43 -39.70
C PHE A 45 -22.06 5.90 -39.61
N VAL A 46 -20.87 5.30 -39.52
CA VAL A 46 -20.71 3.84 -39.49
C VAL A 46 -20.50 3.33 -38.07
N VAL A 47 -19.68 4.01 -37.26
CA VAL A 47 -19.38 3.56 -35.89
C VAL A 47 -20.44 4.05 -34.89
N LEU A 48 -20.87 5.31 -34.99
CA LEU A 48 -21.88 5.89 -34.09
C LEU A 48 -23.33 5.77 -34.61
N GLY A 49 -23.52 5.57 -35.93
CA GLY A 49 -24.85 5.41 -36.55
C GLY A 49 -25.46 4.00 -36.43
N SER A 50 -24.70 3.04 -35.88
CA SER A 50 -25.11 1.65 -35.73
C SER A 50 -25.57 1.37 -34.29
N SER A 51 -26.73 1.90 -33.90
CA SER A 51 -27.47 1.43 -32.72
C SER A 51 -28.92 1.21 -33.12
N PRO A 52 -29.39 -0.04 -33.23
CA PRO A 52 -30.80 -0.30 -33.47
C PRO A 52 -31.59 0.02 -32.20
N THR A 53 -32.56 0.91 -32.35
CA THR A 53 -33.68 1.09 -31.43
C THR A 53 -34.42 -0.23 -31.27
N VAL A 54 -34.45 -0.77 -30.05
CA VAL A 54 -35.38 -1.84 -29.67
C VAL A 54 -36.26 -1.29 -28.55
N GLU A 55 -37.46 -0.86 -28.94
CA GLU A 55 -38.62 -0.83 -28.06
C GLU A 55 -38.97 -2.28 -27.70
N GLU A 56 -38.86 -2.65 -26.43
CA GLU A 56 -39.57 -3.82 -25.92
C GLU A 56 -40.20 -3.47 -24.57
N SER A 57 -41.51 -3.22 -24.65
CA SER A 57 -42.42 -3.07 -23.54
C SER A 57 -42.56 -4.38 -22.77
N ILE A 58 -42.04 -4.44 -21.55
CA ILE A 58 -42.39 -5.49 -20.57
C ILE A 58 -43.31 -4.87 -19.53
N THR A 59 -44.58 -5.26 -19.63
CA THR A 59 -45.63 -5.01 -18.64
C THR A 59 -45.42 -5.98 -17.47
N LEU A 60 -45.20 -5.45 -16.27
CA LEU A 60 -45.28 -6.22 -15.02
C LEU A 60 -46.31 -5.55 -14.08
N GLN A 61 -47.25 -6.36 -13.62
CA GLN A 61 -48.38 -6.01 -12.77
C GLN A 61 -47.95 -5.56 -11.37
N PRO A 62 -48.74 -4.72 -10.67
CA PRO A 62 -48.40 -4.22 -9.34
C PRO A 62 -48.71 -5.27 -8.26
N VAL A 63 -47.70 -5.63 -7.47
CA VAL A 63 -47.90 -6.34 -6.20
C VAL A 63 -47.97 -5.30 -5.09
N ASN A 64 -49.15 -5.18 -4.49
CA ASN A 64 -49.40 -4.45 -3.25
C ASN A 64 -48.72 -5.20 -2.09
N LEU A 65 -47.80 -4.55 -1.39
CA LEU A 65 -47.50 -4.88 0.01
C LEU A 65 -47.62 -3.62 0.85
N GLU A 66 -48.70 -3.58 1.63
CA GLU A 66 -48.94 -2.59 2.68
C GLU A 66 -47.84 -2.68 3.74
N SER A 67 -47.29 -1.53 4.12
CA SER A 67 -46.43 -1.37 5.28
C SER A 67 -47.25 -0.76 6.42
N PRO A 68 -47.16 -1.26 7.67
CA PRO A 68 -47.67 -0.52 8.81
C PRO A 68 -46.61 0.48 9.29
N LEU A 69 -46.98 1.76 9.22
CA LEU A 69 -46.38 2.86 9.96
C LEU A 69 -46.44 2.59 11.46
N VAL A 70 -45.29 2.70 12.15
CA VAL A 70 -45.25 2.95 13.59
C VAL A 70 -44.40 4.20 13.84
N ASN A 71 -45.10 5.30 14.11
CA ASN A 71 -44.57 6.49 14.77
C ASN A 71 -44.29 6.18 16.23
N VAL A 72 -43.11 6.51 16.75
CA VAL A 72 -42.95 6.92 18.15
C VAL A 72 -41.86 7.99 18.23
N GLU A 73 -42.29 9.23 18.43
CA GLU A 73 -41.50 10.29 19.06
C GLU A 73 -41.19 9.90 20.51
N SER A 74 -39.95 10.06 20.96
CA SER A 74 -39.64 10.67 22.26
C SER A 74 -38.13 10.77 22.49
N VAL A 75 -37.69 12.01 22.69
CA VAL A 75 -36.40 12.39 23.27
C VAL A 75 -36.44 12.14 24.79
N PRO A 76 -35.31 11.77 25.41
CA PRO A 76 -35.02 12.35 26.73
C PRO A 76 -33.61 12.97 26.82
N SER A 77 -33.56 14.11 27.50
CA SER A 77 -32.36 14.85 27.90
C SER A 77 -31.75 14.27 29.21
N PRO A 78 -30.67 14.84 29.79
CA PRO A 78 -29.57 14.07 30.37
C PRO A 78 -29.76 13.81 31.87
N VAL A 79 -29.32 12.64 32.34
CA VAL A 79 -29.26 12.32 33.77
C VAL A 79 -27.81 12.44 34.26
N THR A 80 -27.65 13.31 35.25
CA THR A 80 -26.47 13.57 36.07
C THR A 80 -26.22 12.48 37.12
N ASP A 81 -24.94 12.35 37.48
CA ASP A 81 -24.37 11.78 38.72
C ASP A 81 -24.92 10.46 39.28
N ALA A 82 -24.11 9.41 39.15
CA ALA A 82 -24.14 8.30 40.09
C ALA A 82 -22.70 7.84 40.45
N ARG A 83 -22.47 7.80 41.77
CA ARG A 83 -21.24 7.49 42.48
C ARG A 83 -20.65 6.12 42.10
N VAL A 84 -19.32 6.09 41.99
CA VAL A 84 -18.51 4.87 41.95
C VAL A 84 -18.42 4.27 43.35
N GLU A 85 -19.10 3.15 43.59
CA GLU A 85 -18.77 2.23 44.70
C GLU A 85 -17.72 1.22 44.22
N LYS A 86 -16.60 1.15 44.95
CA LYS A 86 -15.55 0.14 44.76
C LYS A 86 -16.02 -1.21 45.31
N GLU A 87 -16.34 -2.16 44.44
CA GLU A 87 -16.49 -3.56 44.85
C GLU A 87 -15.12 -4.20 45.15
N LYS A 88 -15.03 -4.84 46.33
CA LYS A 88 -13.90 -5.69 46.74
C LYS A 88 -13.96 -7.04 46.00
N PRO A 89 -12.82 -7.63 45.61
CA PRO A 89 -12.82 -8.95 45.00
C PRO A 89 -13.22 -10.04 46.01
N ALA A 90 -14.09 -10.96 45.58
CA ALA A 90 -14.52 -12.12 46.35
C ALA A 90 -13.39 -13.15 46.54
N PRO A 91 -13.43 -14.01 47.58
CA PRO A 91 -12.33 -14.90 47.91
C PRO A 91 -12.23 -16.06 46.89
N VAL A 92 -11.04 -16.23 46.32
CA VAL A 92 -10.69 -17.37 45.46
C VAL A 92 -10.70 -18.65 46.29
N LYS A 93 -11.56 -19.61 45.95
CA LYS A 93 -11.49 -20.97 46.49
C LYS A 93 -10.33 -21.73 45.82
N PRO A 94 -9.59 -22.59 46.54
CA PRO A 94 -8.49 -23.35 45.95
C PRO A 94 -9.05 -24.36 44.95
N VAL A 95 -8.58 -24.29 43.71
CA VAL A 95 -8.87 -25.30 42.68
C VAL A 95 -8.15 -26.58 43.09
N GLN A 96 -8.91 -27.66 43.27
CA GLN A 96 -8.37 -29.00 43.47
C GLN A 96 -7.66 -29.46 42.21
N ASP A 97 -6.44 -29.96 42.37
CA ASP A 97 -5.67 -30.71 41.37
C ASP A 97 -6.51 -31.87 40.81
N THR A 98 -7.09 -31.69 39.63
CA THR A 98 -7.48 -32.83 38.79
C THR A 98 -6.28 -33.24 37.96
N ALA A 99 -5.57 -34.24 38.47
CA ALA A 99 -4.60 -35.02 37.72
C ALA A 99 -5.26 -35.63 36.47
N GLY A 100 -4.64 -35.42 35.30
CA GLY A 100 -4.89 -36.24 34.11
C GLY A 100 -5.35 -35.54 32.83
N GLU A 101 -4.96 -34.29 32.58
CA GLU A 101 -5.13 -33.72 31.24
C GLU A 101 -4.05 -34.34 30.32
N LYS A 102 -4.47 -35.17 29.35
CA LYS A 102 -3.57 -35.74 28.34
C LYS A 102 -2.90 -34.59 27.58
N VAL A 103 -1.65 -34.29 27.89
CA VAL A 103 -0.84 -33.34 27.12
C VAL A 103 -0.70 -33.91 25.71
N VAL A 104 -1.54 -33.45 24.77
CA VAL A 104 -1.34 -33.72 23.35
C VAL A 104 -0.02 -33.04 22.98
N PRO A 105 1.04 -33.78 22.62
CA PRO A 105 2.32 -33.16 22.32
C PRO A 105 2.21 -32.51 20.94
N TYR A 106 1.84 -31.24 20.90
CA TYR A 106 1.80 -30.50 19.65
C TYR A 106 3.21 -30.43 19.02
N PRO A 107 3.37 -30.63 17.70
CA PRO A 107 4.68 -30.61 17.06
C PRO A 107 5.46 -29.30 17.24
N PHE A 108 4.76 -28.18 17.50
CA PHE A 108 5.35 -26.85 17.73
C PHE A 108 5.73 -26.55 19.19
N MET A 109 5.61 -27.52 20.11
CA MET A 109 5.92 -27.28 21.54
C MET A 109 7.37 -26.87 21.77
N ARG A 110 8.32 -27.38 20.97
CA ARG A 110 9.74 -27.04 21.10
C ARG A 110 9.98 -25.56 20.80
N ALA A 111 9.39 -25.03 19.73
CA ALA A 111 9.45 -23.60 19.42
C ALA A 111 8.84 -22.73 20.52
N LEU A 112 7.68 -23.09 21.09
CA LEU A 112 7.07 -22.32 22.18
C LEU A 112 7.93 -22.28 23.45
N ARG A 113 8.56 -23.39 23.81
CA ARG A 113 9.43 -23.46 25.00
C ARG A 113 10.65 -22.55 24.89
N THR A 114 11.08 -22.19 23.68
CA THR A 114 12.20 -21.24 23.53
C THR A 114 11.91 -19.88 24.16
N VAL A 115 10.63 -19.48 24.24
CA VAL A 115 10.20 -18.22 24.88
C VAL A 115 10.54 -18.20 26.38
N GLU A 116 10.56 -19.37 27.03
CA GLU A 116 10.80 -19.49 28.47
C GLU A 116 12.30 -19.37 28.82
N ASN A 117 13.19 -19.58 27.84
CA ASN A 117 14.62 -19.49 28.05
C ASN A 117 15.10 -18.03 28.01
N LYS A 118 15.01 -17.34 29.16
CA LYS A 118 15.45 -15.94 29.31
C LYS A 118 16.94 -15.69 29.09
N SER A 119 17.76 -16.75 29.05
CA SER A 119 19.21 -16.64 28.79
C SER A 119 19.55 -16.61 27.30
N ASP A 120 18.62 -17.04 26.44
CA ASP A 120 18.77 -17.04 24.99
C ASP A 120 18.26 -15.71 24.42
N PRO A 121 19.13 -14.86 23.82
CA PRO A 121 18.70 -13.60 23.21
C PRO A 121 17.75 -13.80 22.02
N CYS A 122 17.67 -15.01 21.47
CA CYS A 122 16.77 -15.40 20.39
C CYS A 122 15.56 -16.23 20.84
N GLY A 123 15.38 -16.44 22.15
CA GLY A 123 14.25 -17.17 22.70
C GLY A 123 12.93 -16.61 22.19
N GLY A 124 12.13 -17.46 21.53
CA GLY A 124 10.84 -17.06 20.94
C GLY A 124 10.92 -16.25 19.64
N ARG A 125 12.11 -16.02 19.10
CA ARG A 125 12.34 -15.14 17.93
C ARG A 125 12.95 -15.83 16.72
N TYR A 126 13.21 -17.14 16.81
CA TYR A 126 13.85 -17.85 15.71
C TYR A 126 13.01 -17.83 14.43
N ILE A 127 13.64 -17.50 13.30
CA ILE A 127 13.03 -17.61 11.97
C ILE A 127 13.77 -18.67 11.16
N TYR A 128 13.02 -19.63 10.64
CA TYR A 128 13.54 -20.57 9.64
C TYR A 128 13.21 -20.04 8.24
N VAL A 129 14.20 -20.06 7.34
CA VAL A 129 14.02 -19.56 5.97
C VAL A 129 14.03 -20.75 5.02
N HIS A 130 12.96 -20.90 4.23
CA HIS A 130 12.91 -21.94 3.20
C HIS A 130 13.98 -21.72 2.14
N LYS A 131 14.70 -22.79 1.80
CA LYS A 131 15.63 -22.82 0.66
C LYS A 131 14.86 -23.14 -0.61
N LEU A 132 14.17 -22.13 -1.14
CA LEU A 132 13.39 -22.26 -2.37
C LEU A 132 14.30 -22.50 -3.60
N PRO A 133 13.82 -23.21 -4.63
CA PRO A 133 14.45 -23.21 -5.94
C PRO A 133 14.71 -21.77 -6.46
N PRO A 134 15.88 -21.46 -7.05
CA PRO A 134 16.26 -20.10 -7.44
C PRO A 134 15.29 -19.39 -8.38
N ARG A 135 14.48 -20.14 -9.14
CA ARG A 135 13.42 -19.62 -10.02
C ARG A 135 12.38 -18.77 -9.29
N PHE A 136 12.20 -18.95 -7.98
CA PHE A 136 11.25 -18.19 -7.16
C PHE A 136 11.84 -16.85 -6.66
N ASN A 137 13.14 -16.62 -6.84
CA ASN A 137 13.80 -15.41 -6.33
C ASN A 137 15.04 -14.99 -7.15
N GLU A 138 16.18 -15.65 -6.97
CA GLU A 138 17.48 -15.22 -7.48
C GLU A 138 17.53 -15.14 -9.00
N ASP A 139 16.87 -16.05 -9.71
CA ASP A 139 16.85 -16.04 -11.18
C ASP A 139 16.05 -14.85 -11.72
N MET A 140 15.00 -14.41 -11.02
CA MET A 140 14.26 -13.19 -11.37
C MET A 140 15.16 -11.95 -11.33
N LEU A 141 16.12 -11.89 -10.39
CA LEU A 141 17.07 -10.77 -10.30
C LEU A 141 18.14 -10.84 -11.38
N LYS A 142 18.57 -12.05 -11.79
CA LYS A 142 19.47 -12.21 -12.95
C LYS A 142 18.80 -11.74 -14.24
N GLU A 143 17.49 -11.94 -14.34
CA GLU A 143 16.64 -11.51 -15.46
C GLU A 143 15.91 -10.19 -15.18
N CYS A 144 16.49 -9.29 -14.38
CA CYS A 144 15.84 -8.07 -13.87
C CYS A 144 15.22 -7.17 -14.96
N ARG A 145 15.72 -7.21 -16.21
CA ARG A 145 15.14 -6.46 -17.34
C ARG A 145 13.75 -6.94 -17.73
N SER A 146 13.41 -8.19 -17.45
CA SER A 146 12.13 -8.81 -17.80
C SER A 146 11.04 -8.62 -16.74
N LEU A 147 11.37 -8.00 -15.59
CA LEU A 147 10.46 -7.84 -14.46
C LEU A 147 9.39 -6.77 -14.68
N SER A 148 9.56 -5.90 -15.68
CA SER A 148 8.53 -4.96 -16.13
C SER A 148 8.65 -4.79 -17.63
N LEU A 149 7.51 -4.66 -18.31
CA LEU A 149 7.46 -4.40 -19.75
C LEU A 149 7.95 -2.99 -20.12
N TRP A 150 7.90 -2.07 -19.17
CA TRP A 150 8.12 -0.64 -19.43
C TRP A 150 9.38 -0.11 -18.77
N THR A 151 9.81 -0.77 -17.69
CA THR A 151 10.87 -0.25 -16.82
C THR A 151 12.00 -1.26 -16.68
N ASN A 152 13.24 -0.82 -16.90
CA ASN A 152 14.41 -1.64 -16.62
C ASN A 152 14.63 -1.76 -15.11
N MET A 153 14.04 -2.79 -14.49
CA MET A 153 14.09 -3.01 -13.04
C MET A 153 15.50 -3.36 -12.52
N CYS A 154 16.49 -3.59 -13.38
CA CYS A 154 17.88 -3.77 -12.92
C CYS A 154 18.41 -2.55 -12.16
N LYS A 155 17.97 -1.34 -12.54
CA LYS A 155 18.32 -0.12 -11.81
C LYS A 155 17.82 -0.19 -10.37
N PHE A 156 16.58 -0.63 -10.18
CA PHE A 156 15.89 -0.63 -8.89
C PHE A 156 16.19 -1.86 -8.02
N THR A 157 16.69 -2.94 -8.61
CA THR A 157 17.16 -4.12 -7.86
C THR A 157 18.62 -3.98 -7.40
N SER A 158 19.33 -2.94 -7.83
CA SER A 158 20.66 -2.59 -7.33
C SER A 158 20.64 -2.21 -5.84
N ASN A 159 21.82 -2.17 -5.20
CA ASN A 159 21.95 -1.86 -3.76
C ASN A 159 21.01 -2.67 -2.88
N LYS A 160 20.85 -3.98 -3.15
CA LYS A 160 19.96 -4.88 -2.40
C LYS A 160 18.47 -4.47 -2.45
N GLY A 161 18.03 -3.86 -3.56
CA GLY A 161 16.65 -3.45 -3.79
C GLY A 161 16.37 -1.97 -3.49
N LEU A 162 17.36 -1.21 -3.03
CA LEU A 162 17.21 0.23 -2.76
C LEU A 162 17.28 1.08 -4.03
N GLY A 163 17.89 0.58 -5.10
CA GLY A 163 18.19 1.39 -6.28
C GLY A 163 19.41 2.31 -6.08
N PRO A 164 19.72 3.19 -7.05
CA PRO A 164 20.88 4.08 -6.96
C PRO A 164 20.72 5.15 -5.87
N PRO A 165 21.80 5.64 -5.26
CA PRO A 165 21.74 6.72 -4.28
C PRO A 165 21.18 8.01 -4.91
N LEU A 166 20.47 8.80 -4.11
CA LEU A 166 20.02 10.14 -4.48
C LEU A 166 21.03 11.19 -4.03
N GLU A 167 21.31 12.15 -4.90
CA GLU A 167 22.19 13.27 -4.58
C GLU A 167 21.44 14.37 -3.81
N ASN A 168 22.12 15.02 -2.87
CA ASN A 168 21.57 16.08 -2.05
C ASN A 168 21.85 17.49 -2.63
N VAL A 169 21.74 17.67 -3.94
CA VAL A 169 22.10 18.93 -4.62
C VAL A 169 21.23 20.11 -4.15
N GLU A 170 19.95 19.85 -3.93
CA GLU A 170 18.96 20.87 -3.53
C GLU A 170 18.87 21.05 -2.00
N GLY A 171 19.69 20.33 -1.22
CA GLY A 171 19.64 20.35 0.24
C GLY A 171 18.34 19.79 0.83
N VAL A 172 17.55 19.04 0.04
CA VAL A 172 16.26 18.47 0.45
C VAL A 172 16.43 17.19 1.28
N PHE A 173 17.51 16.46 1.04
CA PHE A 173 17.84 15.18 1.67
C PHE A 173 19.01 15.35 2.66
N GLU A 174 19.51 14.22 3.14
CA GLU A 174 20.83 14.10 3.77
C GLU A 174 21.85 13.52 2.78
N ASN A 175 23.13 13.63 3.09
CA ASN A 175 24.20 13.15 2.21
C ASN A 175 24.29 11.62 2.11
N THR A 176 23.68 10.89 3.05
CA THR A 176 23.66 9.43 3.11
C THR A 176 22.26 8.93 3.44
N GLY A 177 22.00 7.66 3.12
CA GLY A 177 20.73 6.99 3.43
C GLY A 177 19.61 7.27 2.42
N TRP A 178 19.82 8.03 1.35
CA TRP A 178 18.77 8.32 0.36
C TRP A 178 19.00 7.60 -0.96
N TYR A 179 17.97 6.94 -1.47
CA TYR A 179 18.02 6.12 -2.68
C TYR A 179 16.79 6.31 -3.56
N ALA A 180 16.95 6.13 -4.87
CA ALA A 180 15.86 6.18 -5.84
C ALA A 180 15.05 4.87 -5.81
N THR A 181 14.49 4.56 -4.65
CA THR A 181 13.78 3.31 -4.38
C THR A 181 12.49 3.22 -5.18
N ASN A 182 12.31 2.10 -5.87
CA ASN A 182 11.04 1.79 -6.53
C ASN A 182 10.02 1.32 -5.48
N GLN A 183 8.80 1.84 -5.57
CA GLN A 183 7.73 1.57 -4.61
C GLN A 183 7.33 0.08 -4.51
N PHE A 184 7.72 -0.76 -5.47
CA PHE A 184 7.39 -2.18 -5.53
C PHE A 184 8.60 -3.10 -5.30
N ALA A 185 9.72 -2.58 -4.79
CA ALA A 185 10.96 -3.34 -4.58
C ALA A 185 11.03 -4.06 -3.22
N VAL A 186 9.97 -4.01 -2.39
CA VAL A 186 10.03 -4.51 -1.01
C VAL A 186 10.27 -6.03 -0.92
N ASP A 187 9.93 -6.84 -1.93
CA ASP A 187 10.31 -8.26 -1.99
C ASP A 187 11.83 -8.44 -1.78
N VAL A 188 12.62 -7.61 -2.47
CA VAL A 188 14.08 -7.67 -2.45
C VAL A 188 14.63 -7.04 -1.18
N ILE A 189 14.10 -5.89 -0.78
CA ILE A 189 14.54 -5.18 0.42
C ILE A 189 14.31 -6.06 1.66
N PHE A 190 13.09 -6.58 1.81
CA PHE A 190 12.71 -7.43 2.94
C PHE A 190 13.49 -8.74 2.97
N SER A 191 13.68 -9.40 1.82
CA SER A 191 14.50 -10.62 1.73
C SER A 191 15.96 -10.38 2.10
N ASN A 192 16.56 -9.26 1.70
CA ASN A 192 17.92 -8.93 2.10
C ASN A 192 18.02 -8.52 3.58
N ARG A 193 17.01 -7.83 4.14
CA ARG A 193 16.92 -7.61 5.59
C ARG A 193 16.80 -8.91 6.37
N MET A 194 15.98 -9.86 5.89
CA MET A 194 15.84 -11.19 6.49
C MET A 194 17.17 -11.94 6.55
N LYS A 195 18.02 -11.83 5.53
CA LYS A 195 19.36 -12.44 5.54
C LYS A 195 20.28 -11.89 6.64
N GLN A 196 19.97 -10.73 7.20
CA GLN A 196 20.71 -10.10 8.31
C GLN A 196 20.00 -10.28 9.67
N TYR A 197 18.85 -10.96 9.71
CA TYR A 197 18.12 -11.16 10.95
C TYR A 197 18.93 -12.03 11.92
N GLU A 198 19.05 -11.57 13.17
CA GLU A 198 20.00 -12.18 14.13
C GLU A 198 19.56 -13.55 14.65
N CYS A 199 18.27 -13.86 14.57
CA CYS A 199 17.70 -15.12 15.05
C CYS A 199 17.31 -16.06 13.91
N LEU A 200 18.11 -16.11 12.84
CA LEU A 200 17.95 -17.17 11.84
C LEU A 200 18.37 -18.53 12.40
N THR A 201 17.62 -19.58 12.07
CA THR A 201 17.92 -20.96 12.46
C THR A 201 17.87 -21.91 11.26
N ASN A 202 18.70 -22.96 11.31
CA ASN A 202 18.60 -24.11 10.40
C ASN A 202 17.75 -25.26 10.98
N ASP A 203 17.38 -25.18 12.27
CA ASP A 203 16.48 -26.13 12.92
C ASP A 203 15.06 -25.54 12.93
N SER A 204 14.22 -26.00 12.01
CA SER A 204 12.83 -25.52 11.88
C SER A 204 11.96 -25.87 13.09
N SER A 205 12.34 -26.84 13.93
CA SER A 205 11.55 -27.24 15.11
C SER A 205 11.58 -26.23 16.26
N ILE A 206 12.53 -25.28 16.26
CA ILE A 206 12.60 -24.17 17.22
C ILE A 206 12.08 -22.85 16.64
N ALA A 207 11.67 -22.83 15.36
CA ALA A 207 11.27 -21.61 14.68
C ALA A 207 9.93 -21.06 15.21
N ALA A 208 9.95 -19.78 15.57
CA ALA A 208 8.77 -19.00 15.90
C ALA A 208 7.87 -18.79 14.67
N ALA A 209 8.47 -18.56 13.50
CA ALA A 209 7.80 -18.51 12.20
C ALA A 209 8.73 -18.94 11.06
N ILE A 210 8.16 -19.19 9.88
CA ILE A 210 8.87 -19.69 8.71
C ILE A 210 8.73 -18.69 7.55
N PHE A 211 9.86 -18.15 7.09
CA PHE A 211 9.88 -17.22 5.97
C PHE A 211 10.01 -17.95 4.63
N VAL A 212 9.14 -17.59 3.69
CA VAL A 212 9.12 -18.08 2.30
C VAL A 212 9.68 -16.96 1.40
N PRO A 213 10.94 -17.04 0.93
CA PRO A 213 11.56 -15.99 0.14
C PRO A 213 11.13 -16.03 -1.34
N PHE A 214 9.83 -15.94 -1.61
CA PHE A 214 9.26 -15.86 -2.97
C PHE A 214 9.06 -14.40 -3.37
N TYR A 215 9.60 -13.98 -4.51
CA TYR A 215 9.40 -12.62 -5.04
C TYR A 215 8.08 -12.51 -5.81
N ALA A 216 6.97 -12.70 -5.09
CA ALA A 216 5.63 -12.74 -5.66
C ALA A 216 5.27 -11.46 -6.44
N GLY A 217 5.68 -10.29 -5.94
CA GLY A 217 5.43 -9.00 -6.59
C GLY A 217 6.15 -8.87 -7.93
N PHE A 218 7.33 -9.46 -8.05
CA PHE A 218 8.08 -9.49 -9.31
C PHE A 218 7.60 -10.59 -10.24
N ASP A 219 7.19 -11.75 -9.73
CA ASP A 219 6.65 -12.82 -10.56
C ASP A 219 5.41 -12.36 -11.34
N ILE A 220 4.42 -11.80 -10.63
CA ILE A 220 3.19 -11.34 -11.26
C ILE A 220 3.46 -10.20 -12.25
N ALA A 221 4.39 -9.31 -11.94
CA ALA A 221 4.81 -8.21 -12.80
C ALA A 221 5.23 -8.64 -14.19
N ARG A 222 5.92 -9.79 -14.31
CA ARG A 222 6.40 -10.31 -15.58
C ARG A 222 5.28 -10.73 -16.52
N TYR A 223 4.12 -11.12 -15.96
CA TYR A 223 3.09 -11.88 -16.68
C TYR A 223 1.72 -11.20 -16.71
N LEU A 224 1.55 -10.03 -16.10
CA LEU A 224 0.25 -9.34 -16.05
C LEU A 224 -0.30 -8.90 -17.43
N TRP A 225 0.55 -8.59 -18.42
CA TRP A 225 0.09 -8.21 -19.77
C TRP A 225 0.58 -9.16 -20.84
N GLY A 226 -0.32 -9.52 -21.77
CA GLY A 226 0.02 -10.31 -22.94
C GLY A 226 0.24 -11.80 -22.67
N TYR A 227 -0.02 -12.26 -21.44
CA TYR A 227 0.05 -13.67 -21.07
C TYR A 227 -1.31 -14.19 -20.59
N ASN A 228 -1.54 -15.48 -20.79
CA ASN A 228 -2.74 -16.17 -20.31
C ASN A 228 -2.68 -16.44 -18.80
N ILE A 229 -3.82 -16.72 -18.18
CA ILE A 229 -3.91 -16.97 -16.72
C ILE A 229 -3.10 -18.19 -16.29
N SER A 230 -2.95 -19.19 -17.18
CA SER A 230 -2.11 -20.36 -16.92
C SER A 230 -0.66 -19.97 -16.65
N ARG A 231 -0.11 -19.00 -17.41
CA ARG A 231 1.23 -18.48 -17.18
C ARG A 231 1.31 -17.62 -15.92
N ARG A 232 0.30 -16.78 -15.66
CA ARG A 232 0.23 -15.91 -14.48
C ARG A 232 0.17 -16.69 -13.17
N ASP A 233 -0.47 -17.88 -13.19
CA ASP A 233 -0.65 -18.72 -12.01
C ASP A 233 0.51 -19.71 -11.78
N ALA A 234 1.33 -19.99 -12.79
CA ALA A 234 2.28 -21.11 -12.80
C ALA A 234 3.22 -21.13 -11.58
N ALA A 235 3.89 -20.02 -11.28
CA ALA A 235 4.81 -19.97 -10.13
C ALA A 235 4.07 -20.09 -8.80
N SER A 236 2.85 -19.55 -8.69
CA SER A 236 2.04 -19.61 -7.48
C SER A 236 1.59 -21.05 -7.17
N LEU A 237 1.15 -21.78 -8.19
CA LEU A 237 0.77 -23.18 -8.09
C LEU A 237 1.96 -24.06 -7.72
N ASP A 238 3.08 -23.86 -8.41
CA ASP A 238 4.32 -24.59 -8.17
C ASP A 238 4.90 -24.35 -6.76
N LEU A 239 4.83 -23.11 -6.27
CA LEU A 239 5.29 -22.76 -4.94
C LEU A 239 4.50 -23.51 -3.88
N VAL A 240 3.16 -23.49 -4.00
CA VAL A 240 2.27 -24.16 -3.06
C VAL A 240 2.51 -25.67 -3.06
N ASP A 241 2.61 -26.30 -4.23
CA ASP A 241 2.94 -27.72 -4.36
C ASP A 241 4.29 -28.05 -3.71
N TRP A 242 5.30 -27.20 -3.89
CA TRP A 242 6.61 -27.37 -3.27
C TRP A 242 6.55 -27.27 -1.74
N LEU A 243 5.84 -26.26 -1.22
CA LEU A 243 5.70 -25.98 0.22
C LEU A 243 4.96 -27.12 0.92
N MET A 244 3.84 -27.59 0.36
CA MET A 244 3.02 -28.65 0.96
C MET A 244 3.75 -29.99 1.09
N LYS A 245 4.83 -30.19 0.32
CA LYS A 245 5.71 -31.38 0.39
C LYS A 245 6.82 -31.26 1.45
N ARG A 246 6.95 -30.11 2.13
CA ARG A 246 7.95 -29.90 3.18
C ARG A 246 7.44 -30.38 4.54
N PRO A 247 8.28 -31.02 5.39
CA PRO A 247 7.87 -31.42 6.74
C PRO A 247 7.43 -30.22 7.59
N GLU A 248 8.05 -29.05 7.37
CA GLU A 248 7.67 -27.78 8.00
C GLU A 248 6.19 -27.42 7.80
N TRP A 249 5.63 -27.71 6.63
CA TRP A 249 4.23 -27.40 6.33
C TRP A 249 3.27 -28.20 7.23
N GLY A 250 3.63 -29.45 7.53
CA GLY A 250 2.82 -30.36 8.34
C GLY A 250 2.66 -29.96 9.81
N ILE A 251 3.46 -29.01 10.32
CA ILE A 251 3.44 -28.58 11.73
C ILE A 251 2.19 -27.76 12.06
N MET A 252 1.84 -26.81 11.18
CA MET A 252 0.67 -25.94 11.37
C MET A 252 -0.16 -25.73 10.09
N GLY A 253 0.07 -26.54 9.05
CA GLY A 253 -0.63 -26.43 7.77
C GLY A 253 -0.39 -25.10 7.06
N GLY A 254 0.78 -24.47 7.25
CA GLY A 254 1.13 -23.17 6.69
C GLY A 254 0.81 -21.95 7.58
N LYS A 255 0.13 -22.12 8.72
CA LYS A 255 -0.26 -20.99 9.62
C LYS A 255 0.90 -20.25 10.28
N ASP A 256 2.07 -20.89 10.31
CA ASP A 256 3.35 -20.33 10.76
C ASP A 256 4.25 -19.85 9.62
N HIS A 257 3.79 -19.95 8.38
CA HIS A 257 4.52 -19.47 7.20
C HIS A 257 4.10 -18.05 6.84
N PHE A 258 5.06 -17.27 6.38
CA PHE A 258 4.82 -15.93 5.86
C PHE A 258 5.73 -15.58 4.69
N LEU A 259 5.25 -14.69 3.83
CA LEU A 259 5.99 -14.18 2.67
C LEU A 259 5.68 -12.69 2.45
N VAL A 260 6.51 -12.01 1.67
CA VAL A 260 6.34 -10.60 1.33
C VAL A 260 6.11 -10.45 -0.17
N ALA A 261 5.20 -9.57 -0.54
CA ALA A 261 4.96 -9.19 -1.93
C ALA A 261 4.87 -7.67 -2.06
N GLY A 262 5.71 -7.09 -2.90
CA GLY A 262 5.78 -5.67 -3.15
C GLY A 262 4.73 -5.15 -4.11
N ARG A 263 3.54 -5.74 -4.07
CA ARG A 263 2.38 -5.36 -4.87
C ARG A 263 1.15 -5.34 -3.98
N ILE A 264 0.09 -4.69 -4.44
CA ILE A 264 -1.16 -4.61 -3.69
C ILE A 264 -1.87 -5.96 -3.71
N THR A 265 -2.66 -6.26 -2.69
CA THR A 265 -3.39 -7.54 -2.53
C THR A 265 -4.17 -7.96 -3.77
N TRP A 266 -4.71 -6.98 -4.51
CA TRP A 266 -5.55 -7.19 -5.70
C TRP A 266 -4.81 -7.80 -6.89
N ASP A 267 -3.48 -7.64 -6.98
CA ASP A 267 -2.67 -8.30 -8.01
C ASP A 267 -2.63 -9.84 -7.83
N PHE A 268 -3.01 -10.34 -6.65
CA PHE A 268 -2.94 -11.76 -6.27
C PHE A 268 -4.32 -12.40 -5.99
N ARG A 269 -5.40 -11.67 -6.27
CA ARG A 269 -6.79 -12.06 -5.98
C ARG A 269 -7.65 -12.06 -7.25
N ARG A 270 -7.18 -12.71 -8.32
CA ARG A 270 -7.98 -12.93 -9.52
C ARG A 270 -9.23 -13.75 -9.17
N LEU A 271 -10.42 -13.19 -9.41
CA LEU A 271 -11.70 -13.71 -8.88
C LEU A 271 -12.28 -14.87 -9.69
N SER A 272 -12.10 -14.88 -11.02
CA SER A 272 -12.61 -15.93 -11.90
C SER A 272 -11.54 -16.37 -12.90
N ASP A 273 -11.67 -17.58 -13.47
CA ASP A 273 -10.76 -18.15 -14.48
C ASP A 273 -10.99 -17.61 -15.91
N GLU A 274 -11.54 -16.40 -16.03
CA GLU A 274 -11.62 -15.67 -17.30
C GLU A 274 -10.27 -15.03 -17.66
N GLU A 275 -9.85 -15.14 -18.92
CA GLU A 275 -8.54 -14.64 -19.40
C GLU A 275 -8.39 -13.11 -19.31
N SER A 276 -9.53 -12.40 -19.34
CA SER A 276 -9.60 -10.94 -19.19
C SER A 276 -9.36 -10.44 -17.77
N ASP A 277 -9.50 -11.30 -16.77
CA ASP A 277 -9.43 -10.90 -15.37
C ASP A 277 -8.02 -10.50 -14.95
N TRP A 278 -7.95 -9.56 -14.01
CA TRP A 278 -6.70 -9.01 -13.51
C TRP A 278 -6.03 -9.95 -12.49
N GLY A 279 -4.69 -9.97 -12.50
CA GLY A 279 -3.90 -10.63 -11.46
C GLY A 279 -3.67 -12.14 -11.66
N ASN A 280 -3.13 -12.77 -10.62
CA ASN A 280 -3.09 -14.23 -10.46
C ASN A 280 -3.96 -14.67 -9.27
N LYS A 281 -4.06 -15.98 -9.02
CA LYS A 281 -4.87 -16.54 -7.93
C LYS A 281 -4.13 -16.85 -6.63
N LEU A 282 -2.90 -16.38 -6.44
CA LEU A 282 -2.03 -16.77 -5.31
C LEU A 282 -2.74 -16.68 -3.96
N LEU A 283 -3.38 -15.55 -3.63
CA LEU A 283 -4.04 -15.36 -2.34
C LEU A 283 -5.37 -16.12 -2.20
N PHE A 284 -5.88 -16.71 -3.29
CA PHE A 284 -7.04 -17.59 -3.26
C PHE A 284 -6.71 -19.07 -3.26
N LEU A 285 -5.44 -19.47 -3.45
CA LEU A 285 -5.02 -20.86 -3.31
C LEU A 285 -5.28 -21.33 -1.86
N PRO A 286 -5.90 -22.51 -1.65
CA PRO A 286 -6.24 -23.00 -0.32
C PRO A 286 -5.06 -23.03 0.66
N ALA A 287 -3.87 -23.41 0.18
CA ALA A 287 -2.65 -23.39 0.99
C ALA A 287 -2.20 -21.98 1.36
N ALA A 288 -2.26 -21.04 0.40
CA ALA A 288 -1.84 -19.66 0.63
C ALA A 288 -2.78 -18.90 1.59
N ARG A 289 -4.06 -19.30 1.68
CA ARG A 289 -5.01 -18.78 2.69
C ARG A 289 -4.57 -19.08 4.13
N ASN A 290 -3.75 -20.10 4.34
CA ASN A 290 -3.20 -20.39 5.67
C ASN A 290 -1.95 -19.55 6.00
N MET A 291 -1.23 -19.05 4.99
CA MET A 291 -0.02 -18.27 5.23
C MET A 291 -0.33 -16.81 5.56
N SER A 292 0.61 -16.11 6.19
CA SER A 292 0.53 -14.65 6.37
C SER A 292 1.25 -13.96 5.21
N MET A 293 0.54 -13.19 4.41
CA MET A 293 1.09 -12.46 3.27
C MET A 293 1.30 -11.00 3.62
N LEU A 294 2.53 -10.50 3.57
CA LEU A 294 2.83 -9.10 3.82
C LEU A 294 2.82 -8.35 2.49
N VAL A 295 1.91 -7.38 2.34
CA VAL A 295 1.66 -6.64 1.10
C VAL A 295 1.74 -5.14 1.35
N VAL A 296 2.07 -4.37 0.32
CA VAL A 296 2.12 -2.89 0.46
C VAL A 296 0.74 -2.25 0.58
N GLU A 297 -0.32 -2.96 0.20
CA GLU A 297 -1.72 -2.59 0.49
C GLU A 297 -2.57 -3.85 0.68
N SER A 298 -3.26 -3.99 1.83
CA SER A 298 -4.04 -5.19 2.17
C SER A 298 -5.55 -5.03 1.96
N SER A 299 -6.25 -6.17 1.95
CA SER A 299 -7.70 -6.24 1.80
C SER A 299 -8.38 -6.03 3.16
N PRO A 300 -9.36 -5.12 3.28
CA PRO A 300 -10.18 -5.01 4.49
C PRO A 300 -11.18 -6.18 4.65
N TRP A 301 -11.27 -7.09 3.66
CA TRP A 301 -12.25 -8.18 3.65
C TRP A 301 -11.60 -9.57 3.60
N ASN A 302 -10.30 -9.66 3.87
CA ASN A 302 -9.59 -10.94 3.96
C ASN A 302 -8.66 -10.96 5.18
N ALA A 303 -8.40 -12.16 5.68
CA ALA A 303 -7.72 -12.36 6.96
C ALA A 303 -6.22 -12.69 6.84
N ASN A 304 -5.77 -13.04 5.63
CA ASN A 304 -4.47 -13.67 5.41
C ASN A 304 -3.41 -12.73 4.82
N ASP A 305 -3.76 -11.47 4.55
CA ASP A 305 -2.84 -10.43 4.09
C ASP A 305 -2.78 -9.22 5.04
N PHE A 306 -1.59 -8.67 5.22
CA PHE A 306 -1.29 -7.62 6.19
C PHE A 306 -0.53 -6.48 5.53
N GLY A 307 -0.98 -5.25 5.76
CA GLY A 307 -0.37 -4.05 5.20
C GLY A 307 0.97 -3.73 5.87
N ILE A 308 2.04 -3.67 5.06
CA ILE A 308 3.34 -3.12 5.46
C ILE A 308 3.61 -1.81 4.70
N PRO A 309 4.36 -0.86 5.29
CA PRO A 309 4.67 0.40 4.64
C PRO A 309 5.28 0.21 3.24
N TYR A 310 4.85 1.02 2.28
CA TYR A 310 5.56 1.15 1.02
C TYR A 310 7.01 1.59 1.30
N PRO A 311 8.01 1.06 0.58
CA PRO A 311 9.38 1.53 0.72
C PRO A 311 9.47 2.99 0.28
N THR A 312 9.92 3.85 1.19
CA THR A 312 10.21 5.28 0.93
C THR A 312 11.58 5.45 0.28
N TYR A 313 12.03 6.69 0.09
CA TYR A 313 13.37 6.97 -0.43
C TYR A 313 14.49 6.95 0.63
N PHE A 314 14.14 6.90 1.92
CA PHE A 314 15.11 6.95 3.02
C PHE A 314 15.33 5.57 3.65
N HIS A 315 16.57 5.12 3.60
CA HIS A 315 17.07 3.83 4.06
C HIS A 315 18.35 4.04 4.88
N PRO A 316 18.22 4.34 6.18
CA PRO A 316 19.34 4.66 7.05
C PRO A 316 20.24 3.43 7.25
N ALA A 317 21.55 3.67 7.32
CA ALA A 317 22.51 2.64 7.67
C ALA A 317 22.76 2.54 9.19
N LYS A 318 22.42 3.60 9.93
CA LYS A 318 22.67 3.75 11.37
C LYS A 318 21.56 4.54 12.04
N ASP A 319 21.38 4.34 13.35
CA ASP A 319 20.40 5.06 14.17
C ASP A 319 20.59 6.59 14.10
N GLU A 320 21.85 7.04 14.05
CA GLU A 320 22.21 8.46 13.98
C GLU A 320 21.61 9.17 12.75
N GLU A 321 21.55 8.51 11.59
CA GLU A 321 20.95 9.09 10.38
C GLU A 321 19.45 9.33 10.58
N VAL A 322 18.76 8.46 11.33
CA VAL A 322 17.35 8.65 11.69
C VAL A 322 17.19 9.80 12.66
N PHE A 323 18.02 9.88 13.69
CA PHE A 323 17.96 10.96 14.67
C PHE A 323 18.22 12.33 14.05
N ILE A 324 19.21 12.44 13.15
CA ILE A 324 19.50 13.65 12.37
C ILE A 324 18.26 14.05 11.56
N TRP A 325 17.66 13.10 10.84
CA TRP A 325 16.47 13.37 10.04
C TRP A 325 15.28 13.81 10.89
N GLN A 326 15.01 13.14 12.02
CA GLN A 326 13.95 13.52 12.95
C GLN A 326 14.17 14.92 13.53
N ASP A 327 15.38 15.23 13.98
CA ASP A 327 15.74 16.56 14.50
C ASP A 327 15.54 17.67 13.46
N ARG A 328 15.95 17.40 12.22
CA ARG A 328 15.66 18.29 11.08
C ARG A 328 14.15 18.50 10.91
N MET A 329 13.34 17.44 10.90
CA MET A 329 11.89 17.54 10.73
C MET A 329 11.20 18.31 11.87
N ARG A 330 11.76 18.30 13.08
CA ARG A 330 11.30 19.11 14.21
C ARG A 330 11.60 20.59 14.02
N LYS A 331 12.81 20.92 13.54
CA LYS A 331 13.31 22.31 13.41
C LYS A 331 12.80 23.05 12.18
N LEU A 332 12.38 22.34 11.13
CA LEU A 332 11.90 22.98 9.91
C LEU A 332 10.64 23.82 10.15
N GLU A 333 10.71 25.07 9.70
CA GLU A 333 9.55 25.95 9.57
C GLU A 333 8.66 25.50 8.40
N ARG A 334 7.35 25.50 8.63
CA ARG A 334 6.35 25.04 7.66
C ARG A 334 5.49 26.21 7.22
N LYS A 335 5.73 26.66 5.99
CA LYS A 335 5.07 27.81 5.38
C LYS A 335 3.60 27.54 5.04
N TRP A 336 3.29 26.33 4.59
CA TRP A 336 1.98 25.99 4.05
C TRP A 336 1.13 25.29 5.10
N LEU A 337 -0.15 25.64 5.18
CA LEU A 337 -1.10 24.93 6.03
C LEU A 337 -1.26 23.50 5.50
N PHE A 338 -1.52 23.36 4.20
CA PHE A 338 -1.68 22.05 3.59
C PHE A 338 -1.08 21.97 2.19
N SER A 339 -0.84 20.75 1.72
CA SER A 339 -0.35 20.51 0.37
C SER A 339 -0.99 19.30 -0.28
N PHE A 340 -0.97 19.29 -1.62
CA PHE A 340 -1.38 18.15 -2.41
C PHE A 340 -0.45 17.95 -3.61
N ALA A 341 0.00 16.70 -3.81
CA ALA A 341 0.66 16.28 -5.04
C ALA A 341 -0.30 15.35 -5.81
N GLY A 342 -0.77 15.80 -6.96
CA GLY A 342 -1.69 15.00 -7.74
C GLY A 342 -2.12 15.63 -9.06
N ALA A 343 -2.88 14.85 -9.80
CA ALA A 343 -3.57 15.28 -11.01
C ALA A 343 -5.05 14.87 -10.92
N PRO A 344 -5.95 15.59 -11.60
CA PRO A 344 -7.36 15.21 -11.71
C PRO A 344 -7.52 13.81 -12.33
N ARG A 345 -8.66 13.17 -12.09
CA ARG A 345 -9.04 11.90 -12.72
C ARG A 345 -10.40 12.06 -13.40
N PRO A 346 -10.48 12.73 -14.57
CA PRO A 346 -11.75 13.07 -15.21
C PRO A 346 -12.59 11.84 -15.60
N GLY A 347 -11.96 10.68 -15.83
CA GLY A 347 -12.65 9.41 -16.10
C GLY A 347 -13.10 8.62 -14.85
N ASN A 348 -12.91 9.15 -13.64
CA ASN A 348 -13.34 8.49 -12.41
C ASN A 348 -14.22 9.44 -11.57
N PRO A 349 -15.56 9.33 -11.66
CA PRO A 349 -16.47 10.22 -10.93
C PRO A 349 -16.44 10.01 -9.41
N LYS A 350 -15.90 8.88 -8.91
CA LYS A 350 -15.73 8.62 -7.48
C LYS A 350 -14.53 9.37 -6.90
N SER A 351 -13.55 9.73 -7.73
CA SER A 351 -12.34 10.45 -7.33
C SER A 351 -12.65 11.88 -6.86
N ILE A 352 -12.13 12.23 -5.69
CA ILE A 352 -12.22 13.59 -5.12
C ILE A 352 -11.04 14.51 -5.50
N ARG A 353 -10.10 14.01 -6.32
CA ARG A 353 -8.85 14.73 -6.62
C ARG A 353 -9.08 16.07 -7.32
N GLY A 354 -10.10 16.15 -8.18
CA GLY A 354 -10.46 17.41 -8.86
C GLY A 354 -10.90 18.47 -7.86
N GLN A 355 -11.79 18.10 -6.94
CA GLN A 355 -12.30 18.97 -5.88
C GLN A 355 -11.18 19.43 -4.93
N ILE A 356 -10.25 18.55 -4.57
CA ILE A 356 -9.07 18.90 -3.77
C ILE A 356 -8.19 19.93 -4.51
N ILE A 357 -7.94 19.70 -5.80
CA ILE A 357 -7.16 20.63 -6.63
C ILE A 357 -7.85 21.98 -6.72
N ASP A 358 -9.17 22.01 -6.93
CA ASP A 358 -9.94 23.24 -7.00
C ASP A 358 -9.92 24.02 -5.68
N GLN A 359 -10.09 23.34 -4.53
CA GLN A 359 -9.95 23.99 -3.22
C GLN A 359 -8.53 24.52 -3.00
N CYS A 360 -7.51 23.75 -3.39
CA CYS A 360 -6.11 24.16 -3.22
C CYS A 360 -5.74 25.36 -4.10
N ARG A 361 -6.18 25.39 -5.37
CA ARG A 361 -5.94 26.54 -6.28
C ARG A 361 -6.59 27.84 -5.79
N ASN A 362 -7.71 27.72 -5.08
CA ASN A 362 -8.42 28.86 -4.51
C ASN A 362 -7.92 29.25 -3.10
N SER A 363 -6.97 28.51 -2.54
CA SER A 363 -6.41 28.74 -1.20
C SER A 363 -5.04 29.41 -1.28
N LYS A 364 -4.82 30.44 -0.46
CA LYS A 364 -3.49 31.09 -0.33
C LYS A 364 -2.53 30.33 0.59
N VAL A 365 -3.04 29.36 1.34
CA VAL A 365 -2.29 28.57 2.34
C VAL A 365 -2.09 27.12 1.89
N CYS A 366 -2.54 26.78 0.69
CA CYS A 366 -2.31 25.49 0.05
C CYS A 366 -1.11 25.51 -0.92
N LYS A 367 -0.27 24.48 -0.86
CA LYS A 367 0.75 24.21 -1.87
C LYS A 367 0.32 23.07 -2.78
N LEU A 368 0.14 23.37 -4.06
CA LEU A 368 -0.16 22.38 -5.08
C LEU A 368 1.10 22.00 -5.87
N LEU A 369 1.30 20.70 -6.06
CA LEU A 369 2.20 20.13 -7.05
C LEU A 369 1.39 19.33 -8.07
N GLU A 370 1.19 19.93 -9.25
CA GLU A 370 0.38 19.32 -10.31
C GLU A 370 1.19 18.26 -11.05
N CYS A 371 0.66 17.04 -11.10
CA CYS A 371 1.27 15.88 -11.76
C CYS A 371 0.80 15.71 -13.21
N ASP A 372 0.78 16.81 -13.98
CA ASP A 372 0.27 16.83 -15.35
C ASP A 372 1.14 16.03 -16.33
N PHE A 373 0.60 15.82 -17.54
CA PHE A 373 1.21 15.03 -18.61
C PHE A 373 2.49 15.73 -19.14
N GLY A 374 3.67 15.20 -18.77
CA GLY A 374 4.99 15.71 -19.16
C GLY A 374 6.10 15.23 -18.19
N GLU A 375 7.25 15.92 -18.13
CA GLU A 375 8.23 15.78 -17.02
C GLU A 375 7.56 16.22 -15.71
N SER A 376 6.76 15.33 -15.13
CA SER A 376 5.94 15.65 -13.98
C SER A 376 6.85 15.82 -12.76
N LYS A 377 6.76 16.95 -12.08
CA LYS A 377 7.49 17.19 -10.83
C LYS A 377 7.15 16.18 -9.74
N CYS A 378 6.06 15.43 -9.90
CA CYS A 378 5.68 14.35 -9.00
C CYS A 378 6.51 13.08 -9.18
N HIS A 379 7.32 12.97 -10.23
CA HIS A 379 8.33 11.92 -10.39
C HIS A 379 9.70 12.32 -9.80
N SER A 380 9.87 13.59 -9.40
CA SER A 380 11.07 14.03 -8.71
C SER A 380 10.92 13.80 -7.20
N PRO A 381 11.73 12.90 -6.60
CA PRO A 381 11.72 12.70 -5.15
C PRO A 381 11.99 13.99 -4.39
N SER A 382 12.86 14.87 -4.91
CA SER A 382 13.25 16.11 -4.23
C SER A 382 12.11 17.12 -4.22
N SER A 383 11.38 17.27 -5.33
CA SER A 383 10.22 18.17 -5.40
C SER A 383 9.10 17.78 -4.45
N ILE A 384 8.80 16.46 -4.36
CA ILE A 384 7.78 15.93 -3.44
C ILE A 384 8.21 16.14 -1.98
N MET A 385 9.45 15.75 -1.66
CA MET A 385 9.99 15.82 -0.31
C MET A 385 10.11 17.28 0.17
N GLN A 386 10.50 18.21 -0.69
CA GLN A 386 10.53 19.65 -0.40
C GLN A 386 9.14 20.23 -0.10
N MET A 387 8.12 19.82 -0.88
CA MET A 387 6.74 20.26 -0.64
C MET A 387 6.23 19.75 0.71
N PHE A 388 6.44 18.48 1.02
CA PHE A 388 5.98 17.90 2.28
C PHE A 388 6.73 18.47 3.50
N GLN A 389 8.04 18.71 3.39
CA GLN A 389 8.83 19.35 4.45
C GLN A 389 8.33 20.76 4.80
N SER A 390 7.71 21.47 3.84
CA SER A 390 7.26 22.85 4.02
C SER A 390 5.77 22.99 4.37
N SER A 391 5.06 21.87 4.59
CA SER A 391 3.60 21.85 4.81
C SER A 391 3.24 21.21 6.15
N LEU A 392 2.25 21.75 6.87
CA LEU A 392 1.76 21.16 8.13
C LEU A 392 0.97 19.88 7.88
N PHE A 393 0.05 19.92 6.92
CA PHE A 393 -0.82 18.82 6.54
C PHE A 393 -0.60 18.40 5.07
N CYS A 394 -0.67 17.09 4.80
CA CYS A 394 -0.45 16.54 3.46
C CYS A 394 -1.66 15.72 3.05
N LEU A 395 -2.34 16.15 2.00
CA LEU A 395 -3.58 15.51 1.54
C LEU A 395 -3.26 14.19 0.83
N GLN A 396 -3.81 13.09 1.35
CA GLN A 396 -3.61 11.72 0.87
C GLN A 396 -4.96 11.09 0.46
N PRO A 397 -5.62 11.62 -0.59
CA PRO A 397 -6.81 10.97 -1.13
C PRO A 397 -6.46 9.62 -1.75
N GLN A 398 -7.47 8.75 -1.83
CA GLN A 398 -7.37 7.49 -2.56
C GLN A 398 -6.86 7.67 -3.98
N GLY A 399 -6.35 6.58 -4.54
CA GLY A 399 -5.99 6.51 -5.93
C GLY A 399 -6.78 5.57 -6.76
N ASP A 400 -6.01 4.83 -7.54
CA ASP A 400 -6.57 3.66 -8.17
C ASP A 400 -6.98 2.70 -7.04
N SER A 401 -6.15 2.54 -6.00
CA SER A 401 -6.41 1.78 -4.77
C SER A 401 -6.46 2.67 -3.50
N TYR A 402 -6.50 2.07 -2.30
CA TYR A 402 -6.73 2.79 -1.05
C TYR A 402 -5.54 3.67 -0.62
N THR A 403 -4.31 3.22 -0.83
CA THR A 403 -3.09 3.86 -0.31
C THR A 403 -2.04 4.00 -1.40
N ARG A 404 -1.01 4.80 -1.13
CA ARG A 404 0.14 5.02 -2.01
C ARG A 404 1.39 5.27 -1.18
N ARG A 405 2.58 5.08 -1.78
CA ARG A 405 3.87 5.48 -1.18
C ARG A 405 3.85 6.91 -0.63
N SER A 406 3.14 7.83 -1.29
CA SER A 406 3.05 9.25 -0.89
C SER A 406 2.55 9.46 0.54
N ALA A 407 1.71 8.56 1.08
CA ALA A 407 1.29 8.63 2.48
C ALA A 407 2.50 8.49 3.42
N PHE A 408 3.37 7.52 3.15
CA PHE A 408 4.59 7.27 3.91
C PHE A 408 5.65 8.33 3.67
N ASP A 409 5.82 8.80 2.42
CA ASP A 409 6.74 9.91 2.11
C ASP A 409 6.35 11.21 2.85
N SER A 410 5.03 11.47 3.03
CA SER A 410 4.57 12.63 3.79
C SER A 410 4.85 12.52 5.29
N MET A 411 4.66 11.33 5.86
CA MET A 411 5.00 11.06 7.26
C MET A 411 6.52 11.12 7.49
N LEU A 412 7.31 10.58 6.55
CA LEU A 412 8.77 10.71 6.54
C LEU A 412 9.22 12.18 6.57
N ALA A 413 8.51 13.05 5.86
CA ALA A 413 8.75 14.49 5.85
C ALA A 413 8.19 15.23 7.08
N GLY A 414 7.70 14.52 8.12
CA GLY A 414 7.08 15.11 9.31
C GLY A 414 5.77 15.87 9.06
N CYS A 415 5.15 15.64 7.90
CA CYS A 415 3.87 16.24 7.51
C CYS A 415 2.72 15.37 8.01
N ILE A 416 1.69 15.97 8.63
CA ILE A 416 0.54 15.24 9.14
C ILE A 416 -0.32 14.76 7.96
N PRO A 417 -0.48 13.44 7.72
CA PRO A 417 -1.31 12.96 6.64
C PRO A 417 -2.79 13.27 6.91
N VAL A 418 -3.49 13.72 5.86
CA VAL A 418 -4.94 13.86 5.84
C VAL A 418 -5.51 12.77 4.95
N PHE A 419 -6.17 11.79 5.56
CA PHE A 419 -6.78 10.67 4.86
C PHE A 419 -8.26 10.93 4.61
N PHE A 420 -8.75 10.42 3.48
CA PHE A 420 -10.15 10.61 3.05
C PHE A 420 -10.98 9.33 3.08
N HIS A 421 -10.34 8.20 3.41
CA HIS A 421 -10.97 6.91 3.58
C HIS A 421 -10.25 6.12 4.68
N PRO A 422 -10.96 5.41 5.57
CA PRO A 422 -10.33 4.64 6.66
C PRO A 422 -9.40 3.53 6.12
N GLY A 423 -9.80 2.92 5.00
CA GLY A 423 -8.99 1.96 4.26
C GLY A 423 -7.62 2.49 3.81
N SER A 424 -7.38 3.81 3.74
CA SER A 424 -6.08 4.36 3.33
C SER A 424 -4.96 4.17 4.37
N ALA A 425 -5.31 3.92 5.63
CA ALA A 425 -4.30 3.64 6.65
C ALA A 425 -4.80 2.80 7.83
N TYR A 426 -5.96 3.15 8.37
CA TYR A 426 -6.38 2.76 9.72
C TYR A 426 -6.72 1.29 9.86
N THR A 427 -7.17 0.65 8.78
CA THR A 427 -7.59 -0.75 8.79
C THR A 427 -6.53 -1.73 8.26
N GLN A 428 -5.36 -1.26 7.82
CA GLN A 428 -4.37 -2.14 7.18
C GLN A 428 -2.94 -2.03 7.73
N TYR A 429 -2.52 -0.89 8.28
CA TYR A 429 -1.17 -0.73 8.84
C TYR A 429 -1.16 -0.74 10.37
N THR A 430 -2.06 -1.51 11.00
CA THR A 430 -2.26 -1.55 12.46
C THR A 430 -1.02 -2.00 13.24
N TRP A 431 -0.07 -2.69 12.60
CA TRP A 431 1.22 -3.04 13.20
C TRP A 431 2.21 -1.87 13.26
N HIS A 432 2.08 -0.93 12.31
CA HIS A 432 3.03 0.16 12.09
C HIS A 432 2.52 1.50 12.60
N LEU A 433 1.21 1.70 12.61
CA LEU A 433 0.54 2.94 13.00
C LEU A 433 -0.24 2.75 14.31
N PRO A 434 -0.34 3.79 15.16
CA PRO A 434 -1.18 3.75 16.35
C PRO A 434 -2.65 3.51 15.99
N LYS A 435 -3.39 2.75 16.82
CA LYS A 435 -4.84 2.56 16.64
C LYS A 435 -5.61 3.88 16.71
N ASN A 436 -5.23 4.76 17.64
CA ASN A 436 -5.85 6.08 17.75
C ASN A 436 -5.31 6.99 16.63
N PHE A 437 -6.03 7.03 15.51
CA PHE A 437 -5.58 7.76 14.33
C PHE A 437 -5.49 9.28 14.55
N THR A 438 -6.29 9.85 15.46
CA THR A 438 -6.31 11.30 15.70
C THR A 438 -4.99 11.82 16.30
N THR A 439 -4.11 10.93 16.77
CA THR A 439 -2.80 11.33 17.30
C THR A 439 -1.78 11.62 16.19
N TYR A 440 -1.99 11.13 14.97
CA TYR A 440 -1.00 11.25 13.89
C TYR A 440 -1.58 11.68 12.55
N SER A 441 -2.90 11.68 12.36
CA SER A 441 -3.55 12.05 11.11
C SER A 441 -4.83 12.85 11.32
N VAL A 442 -5.32 13.45 10.24
CA VAL A 442 -6.66 14.02 10.16
C VAL A 442 -7.49 13.16 9.22
N PHE A 443 -8.74 12.88 9.60
CA PHE A 443 -9.70 12.20 8.74
C PHE A 443 -10.76 13.18 8.24
N ILE A 444 -10.98 13.24 6.93
CA ILE A 444 -12.04 14.01 6.28
C ILE A 444 -12.77 13.07 5.31
N PRO A 445 -14.02 12.65 5.57
CA PRO A 445 -14.74 11.75 4.68
C PRO A 445 -14.77 12.25 3.23
N GLU A 446 -14.44 11.37 2.27
CA GLU A 446 -14.46 11.71 0.85
C GLU A 446 -15.83 12.20 0.35
N ASP A 447 -16.91 11.69 0.94
CA ASP A 447 -18.28 12.09 0.65
C ASP A 447 -18.53 13.58 0.93
N ASP A 448 -17.93 14.12 1.99
CA ASP A 448 -18.07 15.53 2.36
C ASP A 448 -17.35 16.44 1.37
N ILE A 449 -16.22 15.98 0.83
CA ILE A 449 -15.52 16.68 -0.26
C ILE A 449 -16.32 16.60 -1.55
N ARG A 450 -16.87 15.41 -1.88
CA ARG A 450 -17.63 15.19 -3.12
C ARG A 450 -18.91 16.02 -3.16
N LYS A 451 -19.62 16.12 -2.04
CA LYS A 451 -20.84 16.93 -1.87
C LYS A 451 -20.54 18.42 -1.67
N ARG A 452 -19.26 18.81 -1.59
CA ARG A 452 -18.79 20.18 -1.29
C ARG A 452 -19.35 20.71 0.04
N ASN A 453 -19.52 19.82 1.01
CA ASN A 453 -20.02 20.15 2.35
C ASN A 453 -18.92 20.69 3.27
N VAL A 454 -17.65 20.46 2.94
CA VAL A 454 -16.50 20.80 3.81
C VAL A 454 -15.43 21.55 3.02
N SER A 455 -14.96 22.65 3.62
CA SER A 455 -13.72 23.33 3.23
C SER A 455 -12.54 22.68 3.98
N ILE A 456 -11.57 22.16 3.22
CA ILE A 456 -10.35 21.54 3.78
C ILE A 456 -9.55 22.58 4.56
N GLU A 457 -9.44 23.79 4.03
CA GLU A 457 -8.73 24.89 4.69
C GLU A 457 -9.35 25.22 6.05
N GLU A 458 -10.67 25.39 6.11
CA GLU A 458 -11.38 25.70 7.36
C GLU A 458 -11.24 24.57 8.37
N ARG A 459 -11.42 23.32 7.93
CA ARG A 459 -11.31 22.13 8.79
C ARG A 459 -9.93 22.00 9.41
N LEU A 460 -8.87 22.22 8.63
CA LEU A 460 -7.49 22.13 9.12
C LEU A 460 -7.11 23.34 9.97
N SER A 461 -7.64 24.52 9.69
CA SER A 461 -7.40 25.74 10.48
C SER A 461 -8.04 25.71 11.87
N GLN A 462 -9.05 24.87 12.07
CA GLN A 462 -9.68 24.65 13.39
C GLN A 462 -8.79 23.86 14.37
N ILE A 463 -7.75 23.18 13.87
CA ILE A 463 -6.83 22.41 14.71
C ILE A 463 -5.86 23.38 15.37
N SER A 464 -5.85 23.41 16.70
CA SER A 464 -4.99 24.34 17.44
C SER A 464 -3.51 24.11 17.13
N PRO A 465 -2.67 25.17 17.13
CA PRO A 465 -1.22 25.02 16.90
C PRO A 465 -0.55 24.03 17.85
N GLU A 466 -1.01 23.94 19.10
CA GLU A 466 -0.50 22.98 20.08
C GLU A 466 -0.83 21.55 19.68
N GLN A 467 -2.07 21.29 19.24
CA GLN A 467 -2.46 19.98 18.75
C GLN A 467 -1.66 19.60 17.48
N VAL A 468 -1.43 20.56 16.56
CA VAL A 468 -0.59 20.32 15.38
C VAL A 468 0.83 19.94 15.77
N LYS A 469 1.41 20.58 16.79
CA LYS A 469 2.74 20.24 17.30
C LYS A 469 2.79 18.82 17.88
N ILE A 470 1.79 18.43 18.67
CA ILE A 470 1.66 17.07 19.22
C ILE A 470 1.54 16.02 18.11
N MET A 471 0.67 16.28 17.13
CA MET A 471 0.48 15.37 16.00
C MET A 471 1.76 15.22 15.16
N ARG A 472 2.46 16.33 14.90
CA ARG A 472 3.74 16.30 14.18
C ARG A 472 4.81 15.52 14.94
N GLU A 473 4.93 15.72 16.25
CA GLU A 473 5.90 14.96 17.05
C GLU A 473 5.58 13.46 17.02
N THR A 474 4.30 13.10 17.05
CA THR A 474 3.86 11.72 16.87
C THR A 474 4.29 11.18 15.50
N VAL A 475 4.02 11.89 14.40
CA VAL A 475 4.43 11.50 13.04
C VAL A 475 5.95 11.33 12.93
N ILE A 476 6.74 12.26 13.47
CA ILE A 476 8.20 12.21 13.43
C ILE A 476 8.71 10.99 14.21
N ASN A 477 8.11 10.66 15.35
CA ASN A 477 8.47 9.49 16.15
C ASN A 477 8.07 8.15 15.50
N LEU A 478 7.13 8.16 14.54
CA LEU A 478 6.77 6.98 13.77
C LEU A 478 7.78 6.65 12.66
N ILE A 479 8.62 7.60 12.22
CA ILE A 479 9.55 7.43 11.09
C ILE A 479 10.31 6.09 11.10
N PRO A 480 10.97 5.66 12.20
CA PRO A 480 11.72 4.39 12.20
C PRO A 480 10.84 3.21 11.77
N ARG A 481 9.60 3.13 12.26
CA ARG A 481 8.68 2.01 12.02
C ARG A 481 8.05 2.02 10.61
N LEU A 482 8.28 3.08 9.84
CA LEU A 482 7.70 3.31 8.50
C LEU A 482 8.74 3.20 7.37
N ILE A 483 10.03 3.15 7.71
CA ILE A 483 11.14 3.01 6.75
C ILE A 483 11.78 1.63 6.87
N TYR A 484 12.55 1.24 5.86
CA TYR A 484 13.38 0.03 5.91
C TYR A 484 14.84 0.45 6.00
N ALA A 485 15.60 -0.08 6.95
CA ALA A 485 17.03 0.19 7.05
C ALA A 485 17.78 -0.36 5.82
N ASP A 486 18.97 0.17 5.56
CA ASP A 486 19.82 -0.33 4.48
C ASP A 486 20.18 -1.82 4.74
N PRO A 487 19.80 -2.76 3.85
CA PRO A 487 20.04 -4.19 4.06
C PRO A 487 21.51 -4.61 4.11
N ARG A 488 22.45 -3.71 3.83
CA ARG A 488 23.91 -3.91 3.97
C ARG A 488 24.42 -3.58 5.37
N SER A 489 23.54 -3.13 6.26
CA SER A 489 23.83 -2.66 7.60
C SER A 489 22.68 -3.01 8.57
N LYS A 490 22.78 -2.56 9.81
CA LYS A 490 21.80 -2.85 10.86
C LYS A 490 21.66 -1.65 11.81
N LEU A 491 20.40 -1.30 12.12
CA LEU A 491 20.06 -0.37 13.20
C LEU A 491 20.22 -1.08 14.55
N GLU A 492 20.74 -0.39 15.55
CA GLU A 492 21.13 -0.99 16.83
C GLU A 492 19.99 -0.96 17.84
N THR A 493 19.36 0.21 17.99
CA THR A 493 18.31 0.45 18.99
C THR A 493 16.94 0.64 18.35
N LEU A 494 16.90 1.19 17.13
CA LEU A 494 15.68 1.45 16.40
C LEU A 494 15.20 0.20 15.67
N ARG A 495 13.87 0.02 15.67
CA ARG A 495 13.20 -1.05 14.93
C ARG A 495 12.59 -0.47 13.66
N ASP A 496 13.03 -0.98 12.52
CA ASP A 496 12.52 -0.56 11.22
C ASP A 496 11.20 -1.25 10.86
N ALA A 497 10.61 -0.94 9.71
CA ALA A 497 9.40 -1.59 9.23
C ALA A 497 9.56 -3.12 9.07
N PHE A 498 10.76 -3.60 8.73
CA PHE A 498 11.03 -5.04 8.69
C PHE A 498 10.96 -5.66 10.10
N ASP A 499 11.61 -5.04 11.09
CA ASP A 499 11.64 -5.54 12.47
C ASP A 499 10.26 -5.55 13.12
N VAL A 500 9.41 -4.56 12.81
CA VAL A 500 8.02 -4.48 13.26
C VAL A 500 7.19 -5.59 12.63
N ALA A 501 7.30 -5.80 11.32
CA ALA A 501 6.52 -6.80 10.61
C ALA A 501 6.89 -8.24 11.01
N VAL A 502 8.19 -8.55 11.13
CA VAL A 502 8.65 -9.88 11.58
C VAL A 502 8.17 -10.17 13.01
N GLN A 503 8.22 -9.17 13.90
CA GLN A 503 7.70 -9.34 15.26
C GLN A 503 6.21 -9.60 15.28
N ALA A 504 5.43 -8.84 14.50
CA ALA A 504 3.99 -9.01 14.44
C ALA A 504 3.61 -10.42 13.95
N VAL A 505 4.35 -10.96 12.98
CA VAL A 505 4.17 -12.35 12.54
C VAL A 505 4.52 -13.34 13.66
N ILE A 506 5.64 -13.16 14.36
CA ILE A 506 6.03 -14.01 15.49
C ILE A 506 4.94 -14.01 16.59
N ASP A 507 4.43 -12.82 16.94
CA ASP A 507 3.43 -12.65 17.97
C ASP A 507 2.10 -13.32 17.56
N LYS A 508 1.69 -13.13 16.29
CA LYS A 508 0.53 -13.80 15.71
C LYS A 508 0.66 -15.32 15.77
N VAL A 509 1.77 -15.89 15.31
CA VAL A 509 1.98 -17.35 15.31
C VAL A 509 2.03 -17.89 16.74
N THR A 510 2.68 -17.17 17.65
CA THR A 510 2.75 -17.54 19.08
C THR A 510 1.36 -17.55 19.71
N ARG A 511 0.54 -16.53 19.43
CA ARG A 511 -0.86 -16.46 19.88
C ARG A 511 -1.68 -17.63 19.34
N LEU A 512 -1.58 -17.91 18.04
CA LEU A 512 -2.25 -19.05 17.40
C LEU A 512 -1.88 -20.39 18.06
N ARG A 513 -0.59 -20.63 18.30
CA ARG A 513 -0.09 -21.84 18.98
C ARG A 513 -0.65 -21.98 20.40
N ARG A 514 -0.68 -20.89 21.17
CA ARG A 514 -1.27 -20.88 22.53
C ARG A 514 -2.76 -21.17 22.51
N ASN A 515 -3.49 -20.61 21.56
CA ASN A 515 -4.92 -20.86 21.41
C ASN A 515 -5.21 -22.33 21.07
N ILE A 516 -4.44 -22.93 20.16
CA ILE A 516 -4.55 -24.36 19.82
C ILE A 516 -4.35 -25.24 21.07
N ILE A 517 -3.35 -24.94 21.90
CA ILE A 517 -3.10 -25.68 23.15
C ILE A 517 -4.28 -25.55 24.13
N GLN A 518 -4.82 -24.34 24.26
CA GLN A 518 -5.92 -24.04 25.19
C GLN A 518 -7.29 -24.51 24.67
N GLY A 519 -7.36 -25.20 23.52
CA GLY A 519 -8.61 -25.54 22.86
C GLY A 519 -9.44 -24.31 22.49
N ARG A 520 -8.82 -23.12 22.41
CA ARG A 520 -9.48 -21.89 22.02
C ARG A 520 -9.51 -21.82 20.50
N THR A 521 -10.70 -21.90 19.97
CA THR A 521 -11.03 -21.47 18.63
C THR A 521 -11.13 -19.95 18.68
N GLU A 522 -10.08 -19.25 18.22
CA GLU A 522 -10.02 -17.78 18.25
C GLU A 522 -11.15 -17.13 17.42
N TYR A 523 -11.93 -17.93 16.68
CA TYR A 523 -12.71 -17.54 15.50
C TYR A 523 -13.90 -18.45 15.21
N ASP A 524 -14.54 -19.09 16.19
CA ASP A 524 -15.74 -19.92 15.90
C ASP A 524 -16.83 -19.14 15.15
N ASN A 525 -16.83 -17.81 15.28
CA ASN A 525 -17.72 -16.89 14.57
C ASN A 525 -16.96 -15.86 13.70
N PHE A 526 -15.74 -16.14 13.25
CA PHE A 526 -15.00 -15.21 12.38
C PHE A 526 -15.69 -15.05 11.04
N VAL A 527 -16.01 -13.80 10.72
CA VAL A 527 -16.58 -13.41 9.43
C VAL A 527 -15.49 -12.71 8.65
N GLU A 528 -14.97 -13.37 7.61
CA GLU A 528 -13.84 -12.89 6.83
C GLU A 528 -14.11 -11.53 6.20
N GLU A 529 -15.34 -11.28 5.74
CA GLU A 529 -15.75 -9.97 5.20
C GLU A 529 -15.67 -8.82 6.21
N ASN A 530 -15.55 -9.13 7.51
CA ASN A 530 -15.37 -8.16 8.58
C ASN A 530 -13.94 -8.16 9.13
N SER A 531 -12.95 -8.75 8.44
CA SER A 531 -11.57 -8.90 8.94
C SER A 531 -11.00 -7.58 9.48
N TRP A 532 -11.23 -6.47 8.78
CA TRP A 532 -10.79 -5.14 9.20
C TRP A 532 -11.25 -4.72 10.60
N LYS A 533 -12.42 -5.20 11.06
CA LYS A 533 -12.92 -4.88 12.40
C LYS A 533 -12.15 -5.62 13.49
N TYR A 534 -11.76 -6.86 13.22
CA TYR A 534 -11.03 -7.69 14.17
C TYR A 534 -9.66 -7.10 14.47
N ASP A 535 -9.01 -6.48 13.47
CA ASP A 535 -7.72 -5.82 13.65
C ASP A 535 -7.78 -4.56 14.52
N LEU A 536 -8.98 -4.01 14.73
CA LEU A 536 -9.19 -2.83 15.58
C LEU A 536 -9.51 -3.19 17.04
N LEU A 537 -9.96 -4.43 17.30
CA LEU A 537 -10.37 -4.89 18.63
C LEU A 537 -9.28 -4.69 19.69
N ASP A 538 -9.67 -4.22 20.87
CA ASP A 538 -8.77 -4.11 22.01
C ASP A 538 -8.36 -5.48 22.55
N GLU A 539 -7.24 -5.51 23.29
CA GLU A 539 -6.75 -6.76 23.87
C GLU A 539 -7.83 -7.42 24.75
N GLY A 540 -8.21 -8.64 24.39
CA GLY A 540 -9.23 -9.42 25.10
C GLY A 540 -10.64 -9.33 24.50
N GLN A 541 -10.91 -8.37 23.61
CA GLN A 541 -12.15 -8.36 22.82
C GLN A 541 -12.09 -9.42 21.71
N ARG A 542 -13.24 -10.05 21.41
CA ARG A 542 -13.33 -11.18 20.47
C ARG A 542 -14.48 -11.08 19.47
N GLU A 543 -15.44 -10.19 19.73
CA GLU A 543 -16.62 -10.01 18.90
C GLU A 543 -16.59 -8.63 18.26
N VAL A 544 -16.95 -8.58 16.99
CA VAL A 544 -17.02 -7.34 16.23
C VAL A 544 -18.46 -6.82 16.22
N GLY A 545 -18.63 -5.57 16.62
CA GLY A 545 -19.92 -4.88 16.62
C GLY A 545 -20.12 -3.95 15.41
N ALA A 546 -21.14 -3.11 15.49
CA ALA A 546 -21.30 -1.97 14.58
C ALA A 546 -20.10 -1.03 14.75
N HIS A 547 -19.61 -0.50 13.64
CA HIS A 547 -18.48 0.44 13.64
C HIS A 547 -18.82 1.66 12.79
N GLU A 548 -18.34 2.84 13.18
CA GLU A 548 -18.57 4.10 12.44
C GLU A 548 -18.06 4.07 10.99
N TRP A 549 -17.22 3.10 10.66
CA TRP A 549 -16.65 2.91 9.32
C TRP A 549 -17.37 1.87 8.48
N ASP A 550 -18.42 1.23 9.00
CA ASP A 550 -19.25 0.29 8.25
C ASP A 550 -19.69 0.86 6.90
N PRO A 551 -20.17 2.12 6.78
CA PRO A 551 -20.54 2.72 5.49
C PRO A 551 -19.44 2.75 4.42
N PHE A 552 -18.17 2.75 4.82
CA PHE A 552 -17.02 2.78 3.89
C PHE A 552 -16.71 1.41 3.29
N PHE A 553 -17.12 0.33 3.98
CA PHE A 553 -16.83 -1.04 3.59
C PHE A 553 -18.08 -1.85 3.23
N SER A 554 -19.28 -1.30 3.45
CA SER A 554 -20.56 -1.86 3.03
C SER A 554 -20.89 -1.43 1.60
N LYS A 555 -20.36 -2.12 0.59
CA LYS A 555 -20.81 -1.98 -0.81
C LYS A 555 -21.32 -3.33 -1.35
N PRO A 556 -22.24 -3.33 -2.33
CA PRO A 556 -22.75 -4.57 -2.91
C PRO A 556 -21.60 -5.39 -3.50
N LYS A 557 -21.62 -6.72 -3.27
CA LYS A 557 -20.54 -7.65 -3.64
C LYS A 557 -20.13 -7.59 -5.12
N ASP A 558 -20.93 -7.06 -6.03
CA ASP A 558 -20.60 -6.94 -7.46
C ASP A 558 -19.76 -5.70 -7.81
N GLU A 559 -20.04 -4.55 -7.20
CA GLU A 559 -19.32 -3.30 -7.50
C GLU A 559 -17.88 -3.28 -6.99
N GLN A 560 -17.62 -4.01 -5.91
CA GLN A 560 -16.31 -4.11 -5.29
C GLN A 560 -15.31 -4.91 -6.15
N ARG A 561 -15.82 -5.88 -6.93
CA ARG A 561 -15.01 -6.77 -7.80
C ARG A 561 -14.36 -5.99 -8.93
N ASP A 562 -15.17 -5.23 -9.66
CA ASP A 562 -14.71 -4.47 -10.82
C ASP A 562 -13.81 -3.31 -10.39
N GLN A 563 -14.10 -2.69 -9.24
CA GLN A 563 -13.32 -1.56 -8.73
C GLN A 563 -11.92 -1.97 -8.25
N SER A 564 -11.77 -3.08 -7.52
CA SER A 564 -10.46 -3.55 -7.05
C SER A 564 -9.57 -4.08 -8.18
N ALA A 565 -10.15 -4.77 -9.16
CA ALA A 565 -9.42 -5.23 -10.34
C ALA A 565 -8.99 -4.07 -11.25
N GLU A 566 -9.89 -3.11 -11.51
CA GLU A 566 -9.51 -1.90 -12.26
C GLU A 566 -8.56 -1.00 -11.47
N ALA A 567 -8.66 -0.93 -10.14
CA ALA A 567 -7.71 -0.23 -9.28
C ALA A 567 -6.29 -0.76 -9.49
N ALA A 568 -6.11 -2.07 -9.41
CA ALA A 568 -4.84 -2.72 -9.65
C ALA A 568 -4.35 -2.46 -11.08
N LYS A 569 -5.17 -2.74 -12.10
CA LYS A 569 -4.84 -2.47 -13.51
C LYS A 569 -4.41 -1.02 -13.77
N ASN A 570 -5.07 -0.05 -13.14
CA ASN A 570 -4.75 1.36 -13.29
C ASN A 570 -3.48 1.77 -12.51
N SER A 571 -3.14 1.12 -11.38
CA SER A 571 -1.88 1.40 -10.68
C SER A 571 -0.67 1.14 -11.58
N TRP A 572 -0.78 0.16 -12.47
CA TRP A 572 0.27 -0.16 -13.46
C TRP A 572 0.34 0.78 -14.65
N LYS A 573 -0.76 1.43 -15.04
CA LYS A 573 -0.72 2.51 -16.04
C LYS A 573 0.14 3.69 -15.57
N ASN A 574 0.37 3.84 -14.26
CA ASN A 574 1.30 4.84 -13.75
C ASN A 574 2.77 4.43 -13.96
N GLU A 575 3.11 3.14 -13.98
CA GLU A 575 4.49 2.68 -14.30
C GLU A 575 4.84 2.90 -15.77
N GLN A 576 3.87 2.76 -16.67
CA GLN A 576 4.06 3.13 -18.09
C GLN A 576 4.51 4.58 -18.26
N ARG A 577 4.24 5.44 -17.27
CA ARG A 577 4.54 6.87 -17.29
C ARG A 577 5.85 7.23 -16.56
N GLU A 578 6.59 6.25 -16.03
CA GLU A 578 7.93 6.47 -15.46
C GLU A 578 9.04 6.59 -16.53
N GLN A 579 8.66 6.68 -17.82
CA GLN A 579 9.50 7.09 -18.94
C GLN A 579 9.29 8.57 -19.25
#